data_AF-A0A2R5FB18-F1
#
_entry.id   AF-A0A2R5FB18-F1
#
_cell.length_a   1.000
_cell.length_b   1.000
_cell.length_c   1.000
_cell.angle_alpha   90.00
_cell.angle_beta   90.00
_cell.angle_gamma   90.00
#
_symmetry.space_group_name_H-M   'P 1'
#
loop_
_entity.id
_entity.type
_entity.pdbx_description
1 polymer ?
#
loop_
_entity_poly.entity_id
_entity_poly.type
_entity_poly.pdbx_seq_one_letter_code
_entity_poly.pdbx_strand_id
1 'polypeptide(L)'
;MTTKQISSIRSNTGATLVIALVMLIVLTVIVVSAIRISSVNLRIAGNMQTIANVTASAQQGIDTFIATSTNFTAAPSTNTTIPVSTSGVTVTVKPPKCINTYTDAGYDYEFSAGGAVGDTSSSAPQSTMWDIYATATDSLTNASITVHQGVKIRLPPGSTCAN
;
A
#
# COMPACT_ATOMS: atom_id res chain seq x y z
N MET A 1 40.24 40.02 -76.43
CA MET A 1 40.44 38.64 -75.91
C MET A 1 40.17 38.67 -74.41
N THR A 2 38.98 38.26 -73.96
CA THR A 2 38.64 38.17 -72.54
C THR A 2 37.90 36.86 -72.32
N THR A 3 38.63 35.85 -71.87
CA THR A 3 38.15 34.49 -71.65
C THR A 3 37.39 34.44 -70.32
N LYS A 4 36.07 34.25 -70.40
CA LYS A 4 35.19 34.12 -69.23
C LYS A 4 35.38 32.70 -68.65
N GLN A 5 36.00 32.62 -67.46
CA GLN A 5 36.17 31.38 -66.69
C GLN A 5 34.81 30.77 -66.36
N ILE A 6 34.61 29.50 -66.74
CA ILE A 6 33.41 28.71 -66.43
C ILE A 6 33.68 27.93 -65.14
N SER A 7 32.99 28.31 -64.06
CA SER A 7 33.07 27.67 -62.76
C SER A 7 32.46 26.26 -62.81
N SER A 8 33.27 25.24 -62.54
CA SER A 8 32.81 23.84 -62.42
C SER A 8 31.97 23.66 -61.16
N ILE A 9 30.66 23.46 -61.33
CA ILE A 9 29.78 22.98 -60.26
C ILE A 9 29.98 21.46 -60.17
N ARG A 10 30.73 21.02 -59.15
CA ARG A 10 30.87 19.59 -58.85
C ARG A 10 29.55 19.05 -58.30
N SER A 11 28.97 18.04 -58.94
CA SER A 11 27.73 17.40 -58.48
C SER A 11 28.04 16.36 -57.39
N ASN A 12 27.73 16.70 -56.13
CA ASN A 12 27.88 15.84 -54.96
C ASN A 12 26.73 14.81 -54.82
N THR A 13 26.26 14.23 -55.92
CA THR A 13 25.04 13.41 -55.96
C THR A 13 25.19 12.03 -55.28
N GLY A 14 26.43 11.53 -55.13
CA GLY A 14 26.71 10.26 -54.45
C GLY A 14 26.81 10.38 -52.92
N ALA A 15 27.28 11.53 -52.41
CA ALA A 15 27.49 11.73 -50.97
C ALA A 15 26.17 11.97 -50.22
N THR A 16 25.20 12.65 -50.84
CA THR A 16 23.89 12.95 -50.23
C THR A 16 23.07 11.69 -49.95
N LEU A 17 23.17 10.67 -50.82
CA LEU A 17 22.43 9.41 -50.66
C LEU A 17 22.99 8.59 -49.48
N VAL A 18 24.31 8.60 -49.28
CA VAL A 18 24.97 7.97 -48.12
C VAL A 18 24.62 8.71 -46.83
N ILE A 19 24.69 10.04 -46.83
CA ILE A 19 24.34 10.86 -45.65
C ILE A 19 22.87 10.66 -45.30
N ALA A 20 21.97 10.63 -46.29
CA ALA A 20 20.55 10.36 -46.08
C ALA A 20 20.31 8.97 -45.46
N LEU A 21 21.03 7.94 -45.92
CA LEU A 21 20.91 6.59 -45.39
C LEU A 21 21.45 6.49 -43.95
N VAL A 22 22.58 7.14 -43.65
CA VAL A 22 23.12 7.23 -42.29
C VAL A 22 22.15 7.97 -41.37
N MET A 23 21.59 9.10 -41.81
CA MET A 23 20.60 9.84 -41.02
C MET A 23 19.32 9.03 -40.81
N LEU A 24 18.89 8.26 -41.80
CA LEU A 24 17.74 7.38 -41.67
C LEU A 24 17.99 6.29 -40.61
N ILE A 25 19.17 5.68 -40.60
CA ILE A 25 19.57 4.73 -39.55
C ILE A 25 19.58 5.40 -38.18
N VAL A 26 20.17 6.58 -38.04
CA VAL A 26 20.20 7.30 -36.75
C VAL A 26 18.80 7.60 -36.24
N LEU A 27 17.90 8.11 -37.09
CA LEU A 27 16.52 8.39 -36.73
C LEU A 27 15.78 7.12 -36.30
N THR A 28 15.92 6.02 -37.03
CA THR A 28 15.28 4.75 -36.63
C THR A 28 15.79 4.24 -35.28
N VAL A 29 17.09 4.36 -34.99
CA VAL A 29 17.65 3.96 -33.69
C VAL A 29 17.08 4.82 -32.55
N ILE A 30 16.94 6.13 -32.77
CA ILE A 30 16.32 7.04 -31.78
C ILE A 30 14.86 6.64 -31.53
N VAL A 31 14.09 6.38 -32.58
CA VAL A 31 12.66 6.00 -32.46
C VAL A 31 12.49 4.69 -31.72
N VAL A 32 13.26 3.65 -32.08
CA VAL A 32 13.20 2.34 -31.41
C VAL A 32 13.57 2.46 -29.93
N SER A 33 14.56 3.30 -29.61
CA SER A 33 14.96 3.56 -28.22
C SER A 33 13.84 4.26 -27.43
N ALA A 34 13.19 5.27 -28.03
CA ALA A 34 12.06 5.96 -27.40
C ALA A 34 10.88 5.02 -27.10
N ILE A 35 10.53 4.12 -28.02
CA ILE A 35 9.45 3.12 -27.82
C ILE A 35 9.78 2.20 -26.63
N ARG A 36 11.04 1.75 -26.54
CA ARG A 36 11.49 0.89 -25.43
C ARG A 36 11.43 1.63 -24.08
N ILE A 37 11.85 2.89 -24.02
CA ILE A 37 11.79 3.71 -22.80
C ILE A 37 10.33 3.91 -22.34
N SER A 38 9.42 4.26 -23.27
CA SER A 38 8.00 4.41 -22.97
C SER A 38 7.37 3.12 -22.42
N SER A 39 7.76 1.98 -22.96
CA SER A 39 7.29 0.67 -22.49
C SER A 39 7.77 0.37 -21.07
N VAL A 40 8.99 0.78 -20.70
CA VAL A 40 9.51 0.64 -19.33
C VAL A 40 8.74 1.53 -18.36
N ASN A 41 8.51 2.79 -18.72
CA ASN A 41 7.76 3.73 -17.87
C ASN A 41 6.33 3.24 -17.59
N LEU A 42 5.65 2.69 -18.61
CA LEU A 42 4.31 2.11 -18.44
C LEU A 42 4.30 0.89 -17.53
N ARG A 43 5.33 0.04 -17.60
CA ARG A 43 5.47 -1.10 -16.68
C ARG A 43 5.68 -0.65 -15.24
N ILE A 44 6.48 0.39 -15.03
CA ILE A 44 6.69 0.97 -13.69
C ILE A 44 5.36 1.52 -13.15
N ALA A 45 4.64 2.32 -13.95
CA ALA A 45 3.35 2.87 -13.54
C ALA A 45 2.31 1.78 -13.24
N GLY A 46 2.24 0.72 -14.06
CA GLY A 46 1.38 -0.43 -13.82
C GLY A 46 1.71 -1.16 -12.52
N ASN A 47 2.99 -1.42 -12.27
CA ASN A 47 3.43 -2.03 -11.01
C ASN A 47 3.09 -1.17 -9.80
N MET A 48 3.29 0.15 -9.90
CA MET A 48 2.92 1.09 -8.84
C MET A 48 1.42 1.10 -8.57
N GLN A 49 0.57 0.98 -9.61
CA GLN A 49 -0.87 0.86 -9.45
C GLN A 49 -1.24 -0.42 -8.69
N THR A 50 -0.62 -1.56 -9.01
CA THR A 50 -0.84 -2.82 -8.30
C THR A 50 -0.44 -2.70 -6.83
N ILE A 51 0.74 -2.13 -6.54
CA ILE A 51 1.21 -1.91 -5.17
C ILE A 51 0.24 -1.02 -4.39
N ALA A 52 -0.23 0.07 -5.00
CA ALA A 52 -1.19 0.99 -4.38
C ALA A 52 -2.52 0.29 -4.07
N ASN A 53 -3.06 -0.50 -5.01
CA ASN A 53 -4.29 -1.26 -4.83
C ASN A 53 -4.17 -2.28 -3.69
N VAL A 54 -3.07 -3.03 -3.63
CA VAL A 54 -2.83 -4.04 -2.58
C VAL A 54 -2.66 -3.36 -1.21
N THR A 55 -1.95 -2.23 -1.15
CA THR A 55 -1.78 -1.45 0.10
C THR A 55 -3.09 -0.86 0.59
N ALA A 56 -3.89 -0.27 -0.29
CA ALA A 56 -5.22 0.26 0.06
C ALA A 56 -6.16 -0.85 0.52
N SER A 57 -6.07 -2.03 -0.09
CA SER A 57 -6.85 -3.20 0.34
C SER A 57 -6.44 -3.67 1.74
N ALA A 58 -5.13 -3.69 2.05
CA ALA A 58 -4.66 -4.01 3.39
C ALA A 58 -5.23 -3.03 4.44
N GLN A 59 -5.23 -1.72 4.14
CA GLN A 59 -5.80 -0.69 5.00
C GLN A 59 -7.32 -0.88 5.19
N GLN A 60 -8.06 -1.12 4.10
CA GLN A 60 -9.49 -1.42 4.17
C GLN A 60 -9.78 -2.65 5.05
N GLY A 61 -8.95 -3.68 4.94
CA GLY A 61 -9.07 -4.88 5.77
C GLY A 61 -8.83 -4.59 7.25
N ILE A 62 -7.85 -3.74 7.57
CA ILE A 62 -7.61 -3.27 8.94
C ILE A 62 -8.81 -2.44 9.45
N ASP A 63 -9.32 -1.50 8.68
CA ASP A 63 -10.46 -0.66 9.08
C ASP A 63 -11.71 -1.50 9.36
N THR A 64 -11.97 -2.52 8.53
CA THR A 64 -13.08 -3.46 8.72
C THR A 64 -12.87 -4.31 9.99
N PHE A 65 -11.64 -4.73 10.26
CA PHE A 65 -11.28 -5.45 11.48
C PHE A 65 -11.49 -4.57 12.72
N ILE A 66 -11.06 -3.31 12.67
CA ILE A 66 -11.21 -2.33 13.75
C ILE A 66 -12.69 -2.00 14.02
N ALA A 67 -13.50 -1.89 12.96
CA ALA A 67 -14.92 -1.59 13.07
C ALA A 67 -15.70 -2.65 13.88
N THR A 68 -15.14 -3.85 14.02
CA THR A 68 -15.75 -4.97 14.75
C THR A 68 -15.23 -5.01 16.19
N SER A 69 -16.01 -4.45 17.13
CA SER A 69 -15.61 -4.34 18.55
C SER A 69 -15.36 -5.69 19.23
N THR A 70 -15.99 -6.77 18.78
CA THR A 70 -15.78 -8.13 19.33
C THR A 70 -14.36 -8.63 19.14
N ASN A 71 -13.63 -8.13 18.13
CA ASN A 71 -12.23 -8.48 17.89
C ASN A 71 -11.28 -7.99 18.99
N PHE A 72 -11.76 -7.12 19.88
CA PHE A 72 -10.97 -6.56 20.98
C PHE A 72 -11.49 -6.97 22.36
N THR A 73 -12.77 -7.34 22.49
CA THR A 73 -13.30 -7.95 23.73
C THR A 73 -13.02 -9.45 23.80
N ALA A 74 -12.99 -10.13 22.65
CA ALA A 74 -12.65 -11.55 22.51
C ALA A 74 -11.73 -11.71 21.29
N ALA A 75 -10.48 -11.30 21.46
CA ALA A 75 -9.51 -11.30 20.37
C ALA A 75 -9.35 -12.71 19.74
N PRO A 76 -9.41 -12.82 18.40
CA PRO A 76 -9.25 -14.09 17.73
C PRO A 76 -7.84 -14.65 17.94
N SER A 77 -7.74 -15.96 18.19
CA SER A 77 -6.46 -16.68 18.35
C SER A 77 -5.87 -17.18 17.03
N THR A 78 -6.61 -17.05 15.93
CA THR A 78 -6.20 -17.47 14.58
C THR A 78 -6.29 -16.32 13.59
N ASN A 79 -5.66 -16.52 12.43
CA ASN A 79 -5.74 -15.56 11.34
C ASN A 79 -7.18 -15.42 10.85
N THR A 80 -7.62 -14.18 10.69
CA THR A 80 -8.96 -13.85 10.20
C THR A 80 -8.85 -13.28 8.79
N THR A 81 -9.54 -13.89 7.83
CA THR A 81 -9.63 -13.36 6.47
C THR A 81 -10.74 -12.31 6.42
N ILE A 82 -10.41 -11.13 5.91
CA ILE A 82 -11.34 -10.00 5.83
C ILE A 82 -11.71 -9.77 4.35
N PRO A 83 -13.02 -9.68 4.02
CA PRO A 83 -13.43 -9.37 2.67
C PRO A 83 -13.07 -7.92 2.32
N VAL A 84 -12.54 -7.71 1.11
CA VAL A 84 -12.21 -6.39 0.56
C VAL A 84 -12.88 -6.21 -0.80
N SER A 85 -13.10 -4.95 -1.20
CA SER A 85 -13.77 -4.63 -2.48
C SER A 85 -12.88 -4.83 -3.71
N THR A 86 -11.57 -4.99 -3.51
CA THR A 86 -10.61 -5.15 -4.60
C THR A 86 -10.61 -6.58 -5.12
N SER A 87 -11.00 -6.76 -6.39
CA SER A 87 -10.99 -8.08 -7.03
C SER A 87 -9.58 -8.68 -7.09
N GLY A 88 -9.45 -9.97 -6.82
CA GLY A 88 -8.17 -10.70 -6.89
C GLY A 88 -7.23 -10.45 -5.71
N VAL A 89 -7.60 -9.60 -4.74
CA VAL A 89 -6.81 -9.36 -3.52
C VAL A 89 -7.50 -9.99 -2.31
N THR A 90 -6.75 -10.72 -1.50
CA THR A 90 -7.20 -11.30 -0.24
C THR A 90 -6.46 -10.65 0.92
N VAL A 91 -7.16 -10.30 1.99
CA VAL A 91 -6.53 -9.70 3.18
C VAL A 91 -6.71 -10.62 4.37
N THR A 92 -5.60 -10.94 5.01
CA THR A 92 -5.54 -11.80 6.18
C THR A 92 -4.96 -11.03 7.35
N VAL A 93 -5.74 -10.89 8.41
CA VAL A 93 -5.33 -10.26 9.67
C VAL A 93 -4.84 -11.35 10.63
N LYS A 94 -3.64 -11.20 11.19
CA LYS A 94 -3.14 -12.09 12.24
C LYS A 94 -3.84 -11.77 13.58
N PRO A 95 -3.84 -12.70 14.55
CA PRO A 95 -4.28 -12.43 15.91
C PRO A 95 -3.74 -11.08 16.41
N PRO A 96 -4.60 -10.14 16.82
CA PRO A 96 -4.15 -8.82 17.25
C PRO A 96 -3.44 -8.95 18.59
N LYS A 97 -2.33 -8.23 18.76
CA LYS A 97 -1.56 -8.28 20.01
C LYS A 97 -1.90 -7.08 20.88
N CYS A 98 -2.42 -7.34 22.08
CA CYS A 98 -2.63 -6.29 23.06
C CYS A 98 -1.29 -5.93 23.71
N ILE A 99 -0.88 -4.67 23.61
CA ILE A 99 0.43 -4.19 24.11
C ILE A 99 0.28 -3.64 25.52
N ASN A 100 -0.78 -2.88 25.77
CA ASN A 100 -0.97 -2.18 27.04
C ASN A 100 -2.44 -1.93 27.34
N THR A 101 -2.78 -1.82 28.62
CA THR A 101 -4.10 -1.41 29.10
C THR A 101 -3.93 -0.32 30.15
N TYR A 102 -4.76 0.71 30.11
CA TYR A 102 -4.83 1.71 31.16
C TYR A 102 -6.28 2.08 31.47
N THR A 103 -6.56 2.37 32.73
CA THR A 103 -7.86 2.85 33.18
C THR A 103 -8.04 4.33 32.79
N ASP A 104 -9.14 4.66 32.12
CA ASP A 104 -9.42 6.06 31.77
C ASP A 104 -9.73 6.89 33.03
N ALA A 105 -9.14 8.09 33.14
CA ALA A 105 -9.42 9.03 34.22
C ALA A 105 -10.71 9.84 33.96
N GLY A 106 -11.27 10.44 35.02
CA GLY A 106 -12.44 11.31 34.93
C GLY A 106 -13.80 10.60 35.04
N TYR A 107 -13.80 9.33 35.47
CA TYR A 107 -15.00 8.57 35.82
C TYR A 107 -15.11 8.50 37.35
N ASP A 108 -16.31 8.73 37.86
CA ASP A 108 -16.66 8.52 39.26
C ASP A 108 -16.62 7.02 39.59
N TYR A 109 -16.06 6.69 40.76
CA TYR A 109 -15.79 5.32 41.19
C TYR A 109 -17.03 4.64 41.81
N GLU A 110 -18.22 5.23 41.68
CA GLU A 110 -19.32 4.96 42.61
C GLU A 110 -20.31 3.86 42.16
N PHE A 111 -20.10 3.24 41.00
CA PHE A 111 -21.00 2.18 40.54
C PHE A 111 -20.23 0.93 40.06
N SER A 112 -19.75 0.14 41.02
CA SER A 112 -19.24 -1.20 40.75
C SER A 112 -20.32 -2.02 40.05
N ALA A 113 -19.99 -2.59 38.89
CA ALA A 113 -20.84 -3.56 38.23
C ALA A 113 -20.88 -4.86 39.07
N GLY A 114 -21.71 -4.89 40.11
CA GLY A 114 -21.93 -6.08 40.95
C GLY A 114 -21.57 -5.94 42.44
N GLY A 115 -22.16 -4.98 43.15
CA GLY A 115 -22.65 -5.18 44.52
C GLY A 115 -21.72 -5.73 45.61
N ALA A 116 -20.39 -5.55 45.56
CA ALA A 116 -19.49 -5.89 46.65
C ALA A 116 -18.67 -4.68 47.11
N VAL A 117 -18.88 -4.27 48.36
CA VAL A 117 -18.12 -3.19 49.01
C VAL A 117 -16.67 -3.67 49.16
N GLY A 118 -15.75 -3.08 48.40
CA GLY A 118 -14.33 -3.46 48.38
C GLY A 118 -13.80 -3.98 47.04
N ASP A 119 -14.64 -4.13 46.02
CA ASP A 119 -14.17 -4.37 44.66
C ASP A 119 -13.72 -3.04 44.02
N THR A 120 -12.40 -2.89 43.84
CA THR A 120 -11.78 -1.73 43.19
C THR A 120 -11.87 -1.80 41.66
N SER A 121 -12.71 -2.66 41.08
CA SER A 121 -13.01 -2.65 39.65
C SER A 121 -13.71 -1.33 39.30
N SER A 122 -12.90 -0.34 38.95
CA SER A 122 -13.35 1.01 38.57
C SER A 122 -14.44 0.89 37.50
N SER A 123 -15.59 1.56 37.69
CA SER A 123 -16.60 1.81 36.64
C SER A 123 -16.02 2.53 35.41
N ALA A 124 -14.77 2.98 35.52
CA ALA A 124 -13.98 3.54 34.46
C ALA A 124 -13.71 2.51 33.34
N PRO A 125 -13.97 2.89 32.08
CA PRO A 125 -13.60 2.09 30.94
C PRO A 125 -12.08 1.96 30.84
N GLN A 126 -11.65 0.89 30.18
CA GLN A 126 -10.25 0.58 30.00
C GLN A 126 -9.86 0.90 28.57
N SER A 127 -8.85 1.75 28.39
CA SER A 127 -8.24 1.98 27.09
C SER A 127 -7.15 0.95 26.85
N THR A 128 -7.28 0.22 25.76
CA THR A 128 -6.37 -0.85 25.35
C THR A 128 -5.64 -0.45 24.07
N MET A 129 -4.34 -0.74 24.03
CA MET A 129 -3.49 -0.48 22.87
C MET A 129 -3.22 -1.81 22.16
N TRP A 130 -3.50 -1.87 20.87
CA TRP A 130 -3.39 -3.08 20.06
C TRP A 130 -2.46 -2.85 18.87
N ASP A 131 -1.70 -3.88 18.54
CA ASP A 131 -0.95 -3.99 17.30
C ASP A 131 -1.66 -4.96 16.36
N ILE A 132 -2.03 -4.47 15.18
CA ILE A 132 -2.77 -5.23 14.18
C ILE A 132 -1.89 -5.42 12.94
N TYR A 133 -1.80 -6.67 12.50
CA TYR A 133 -1.00 -7.09 11.36
C TYR A 133 -1.94 -7.59 10.26
N ALA A 134 -2.01 -6.88 9.13
CA ALA A 134 -2.78 -7.32 7.98
C ALA A 134 -1.86 -7.60 6.80
N THR A 135 -2.05 -8.72 6.13
CA THR A 135 -1.31 -9.09 4.92
C THR A 135 -2.28 -9.17 3.76
N ALA A 136 -2.13 -8.28 2.79
CA ALA A 136 -2.85 -8.31 1.53
C ALA A 136 -2.04 -9.09 0.50
N THR A 137 -2.68 -10.04 -0.19
CA THR A 137 -2.05 -10.89 -1.20
C THR A 137 -2.87 -10.83 -2.49
N ASP A 138 -2.20 -10.48 -3.59
CA ASP A 138 -2.76 -10.50 -4.94
C ASP A 138 -2.61 -11.90 -5.56
N SER A 139 -3.74 -12.49 -5.94
CA SER A 139 -3.84 -13.81 -6.57
C SER A 139 -3.30 -13.87 -7.99
N LEU A 140 -3.19 -12.74 -8.71
CA LEU A 140 -2.67 -12.74 -10.08
C LEU A 140 -1.14 -12.74 -10.10
N THR A 141 -0.52 -11.96 -9.22
CA THR A 141 0.94 -11.75 -9.21
C THR A 141 1.66 -12.45 -8.06
N ASN A 142 0.93 -12.96 -7.07
CA ASN A 142 1.45 -13.38 -5.75
C ASN A 142 2.19 -12.26 -5.00
N ALA A 143 2.00 -11.00 -5.40
CA ALA A 143 2.51 -9.87 -4.64
C ALA A 143 1.82 -9.84 -3.27
N SER A 144 2.60 -9.65 -2.22
CA SER A 144 2.11 -9.59 -0.85
C SER A 144 2.66 -8.36 -0.15
N ILE A 145 1.79 -7.66 0.57
CA ILE A 145 2.12 -6.47 1.37
C ILE A 145 1.57 -6.68 2.77
N THR A 146 2.43 -6.51 3.77
CA THR A 146 2.02 -6.51 5.18
C THR A 146 2.00 -5.08 5.70
N VAL A 147 0.88 -4.70 6.30
CA VAL A 147 0.67 -3.42 6.98
C VAL A 147 0.49 -3.68 8.47
N HIS A 148 1.10 -2.80 9.27
CA HIS A 148 1.04 -2.82 10.72
C HIS A 148 0.39 -1.53 11.20
N GLN A 149 -0.57 -1.63 12.10
CA GLN A 149 -1.26 -0.47 12.64
C GLN A 149 -1.48 -0.62 14.14
N GLY A 150 -1.00 0.39 14.86
CA GLY A 150 -1.30 0.56 16.28
C GLY A 150 -2.65 1.26 16.45
N VAL A 151 -3.55 0.68 17.24
CA VAL A 151 -4.85 1.30 17.54
C VAL A 151 -5.12 1.34 19.03
N LYS A 152 -5.88 2.35 19.44
CA LYS A 152 -6.36 2.49 20.82
C LYS A 152 -7.85 2.26 20.85
N ILE A 153 -8.28 1.20 21.54
CA ILE A 153 -9.68 0.81 21.66
C ILE A 153 -10.11 0.97 23.11
N ARG A 154 -11.23 1.67 23.31
CA ARG A 154 -11.83 1.81 24.62
C ARG A 154 -12.81 0.67 24.85
N LEU A 155 -12.57 -0.10 25.89
CA LEU A 155 -13.33 -1.28 26.27
C LEU A 155 -14.08 -1.05 27.60
N PRO A 156 -15.11 -1.87 27.89
CA PRO A 156 -15.82 -1.80 29.16
C PRO A 156 -14.90 -1.97 30.39
N PRO A 157 -15.37 -1.54 31.58
CA PRO A 157 -14.70 -1.81 32.85
C PRO A 157 -14.26 -3.27 33.01
N GLY A 158 -13.11 -3.49 33.62
CA GLY A 158 -12.55 -4.83 33.84
C GLY A 158 -11.92 -5.49 32.60
N SER A 159 -11.98 -4.84 31.42
CA SER A 159 -11.30 -5.35 30.23
C SER A 159 -9.80 -5.19 30.37
N THR A 160 -9.04 -6.29 30.27
CA THR A 160 -7.57 -6.29 30.30
C THR A 160 -7.02 -6.99 29.08
N CYS A 161 -5.83 -6.58 28.62
CA CYS A 161 -5.03 -7.40 27.72
C CYS A 161 -4.82 -8.80 28.33
N ALA A 162 -5.43 -9.84 27.77
CA ALA A 162 -4.99 -11.20 28.03
C ALA A 162 -3.73 -11.42 27.18
N ASN A 163 -2.57 -11.59 27.85
CA ASN A 163 -1.34 -12.03 27.19
C ASN A 163 -1.40 -13.52 26.85
#